data_AF-A0A2Z4UXW6-F1
#
_entry.id   AF-A0A2Z4UXW6-F1
#
_cell.length_a   1.000
_cell.length_b   1.000
_cell.length_c   1.000
_cell.angle_alpha   90.00
_cell.angle_beta   90.00
_cell.angle_gamma   90.00
#
_symmetry.space_group_name_H-M   'P 1'
#
loop_
_entity.id
_entity.type
_entity.pdbx_description
1 polymer ?
#
loop_
_entity_poly.entity_id
_entity_poly.type
_entity_poly.pdbx_seq_one_letter_code
_entity_poly.pdbx_strand_id
1 'polypeptide(L)'
;MSVRHAHGSHPHTDHHHEVSPDSDRRYPTAALALIAALMAAEVAVGLTVGSLALISDAAHLLAAVLGYEAAIRLIDPPQVQGGPVLLTALGGVAVNIIAVRLIVKANRTSLNVEGAFQHLLNDLWAFTATAAAGLVVLLTGFTRADPLASLLVVALMAKAGYALERESWKVLLEAAPADLDPERIGAELASWPGVAGLRHLHIWTITSGYPALSAHLLVRDGRDCHALRSALQDHLATAYGISHATLQTGHTQHPEALEGPVHCAAPRGTTHH
;
A
#
# COMPACT_ATOMS: atom_id res chain seq x y z
N MET A 1 43.94 -32.24 79.46
CA MET A 1 43.85 -31.15 78.47
C MET A 1 43.75 -31.79 77.09
N SER A 2 42.57 -31.75 76.47
CA SER A 2 42.36 -32.16 75.07
C SER A 2 41.57 -31.04 74.40
N VAL A 3 42.15 -30.48 73.34
CA VAL A 3 41.66 -29.32 72.60
C VAL A 3 40.57 -29.79 71.63
N ARG A 4 39.38 -29.17 71.70
CA ARG A 4 38.30 -29.37 70.72
C ARG A 4 38.57 -28.51 69.48
N HIS A 5 38.59 -29.14 68.30
CA HIS A 5 38.50 -28.43 67.02
C HIS A 5 37.05 -27.97 66.80
N ALA A 6 36.85 -26.66 66.64
CA ALA A 6 35.60 -26.08 66.18
C ALA A 6 35.70 -25.89 64.65
N HIS A 7 34.92 -26.64 63.88
CA HIS A 7 34.68 -26.34 62.48
C HIS A 7 33.57 -25.29 62.40
N GLY A 8 33.92 -24.09 61.96
CA GLY A 8 32.96 -23.04 61.63
C GLY A 8 32.20 -23.43 60.35
N SER A 9 30.90 -23.64 60.47
CA SER A 9 29.99 -23.75 59.33
C SER A 9 29.71 -22.35 58.76
N HIS A 10 30.21 -22.07 57.57
CA HIS A 10 29.79 -20.91 56.79
C HIS A 10 28.37 -21.13 56.27
N PRO A 11 27.42 -20.21 56.48
CA PRO A 11 26.12 -20.28 55.82
C PRO A 11 26.31 -19.86 54.35
N HIS A 12 26.05 -20.78 53.44
CA HIS A 12 25.85 -20.45 52.03
C HIS A 12 24.48 -19.79 51.90
N THR A 13 24.46 -18.48 51.66
CA THR A 13 23.28 -17.75 51.20
C THR A 13 23.01 -18.15 49.75
N ASP A 14 22.04 -19.03 49.53
CA ASP A 14 21.47 -19.26 48.22
C ASP A 14 20.69 -18.00 47.79
N HIS A 15 21.30 -17.22 46.90
CA HIS A 15 20.62 -16.12 46.22
C HIS A 15 19.71 -16.70 45.13
N HIS A 16 18.49 -17.11 45.52
CA HIS A 16 17.42 -17.33 44.56
C HIS A 16 17.04 -15.97 43.95
N HIS A 17 17.47 -15.73 42.72
CA HIS A 17 16.93 -14.66 41.89
C HIS A 17 15.48 -15.01 41.52
N GLU A 18 14.54 -14.65 42.39
CA GLU A 18 13.13 -14.61 42.06
C GLU A 18 12.92 -13.44 41.09
N VAL A 19 12.85 -13.75 39.79
CA VAL A 19 12.42 -12.80 38.75
C VAL A 19 10.98 -12.42 39.09
N SER A 20 10.79 -11.25 39.68
CA SER A 20 9.48 -10.71 40.02
C SER A 20 8.68 -10.53 38.71
N PRO A 21 7.58 -11.27 38.49
CA PRO A 21 6.87 -11.31 37.21
C PRO A 21 6.10 -10.01 36.88
N ASP A 22 6.17 -9.01 37.76
CA ASP A 22 5.42 -7.76 37.65
C ASP A 22 6.20 -6.65 36.91
N SER A 23 7.47 -6.88 36.55
CA SER A 23 8.31 -5.88 35.89
C SER A 23 8.10 -5.75 34.38
N ASP A 24 7.54 -6.77 33.71
CA ASP A 24 7.61 -6.90 32.24
C ASP A 24 6.34 -6.48 31.48
N ARG A 25 5.19 -6.28 32.14
CA ARG A 25 3.93 -5.90 31.46
C ARG A 25 3.74 -4.40 31.22
N ARG A 26 4.43 -3.57 32.00
CA ARG A 26 4.32 -2.09 31.97
C ARG A 26 4.93 -1.46 30.71
N TYR A 27 6.03 -2.02 30.20
CA TYR A 27 6.66 -1.53 28.96
C TYR A 27 5.84 -1.81 27.69
N PRO A 28 5.32 -3.03 27.44
CA PRO A 28 4.48 -3.29 26.27
C PRO A 28 3.14 -2.54 26.34
N THR A 29 2.53 -2.41 27.52
CA THR A 29 1.29 -1.61 27.66
C THR A 29 1.52 -0.12 27.43
N ALA A 30 2.62 0.45 27.92
CA ALA A 30 2.99 1.84 27.63
C ALA A 30 3.30 2.06 26.15
N ALA A 31 4.00 1.12 25.50
CA ALA A 31 4.27 1.19 24.07
C ALA A 31 2.98 1.14 23.23
N LEU A 32 2.06 0.23 23.55
CA LEU A 32 0.75 0.13 22.89
C LEU A 32 -0.08 1.41 23.09
N ALA A 33 -0.09 1.97 24.30
CA ALA A 33 -0.78 3.22 24.59
C ALA A 33 -0.19 4.40 23.79
N LEU A 34 1.13 4.45 23.65
CA LEU A 34 1.81 5.47 22.84
C LEU A 34 1.46 5.33 21.35
N ILE A 35 1.48 4.12 20.80
CA ILE A 35 1.11 3.86 19.40
C ILE A 35 -0.36 4.22 19.16
N ALA A 36 -1.25 3.87 20.08
CA ALA A 36 -2.67 4.23 19.98
C ALA A 36 -2.89 5.75 20.02
N ALA A 37 -2.14 6.47 20.87
CA ALA A 37 -2.20 7.93 20.92
C ALA A 37 -1.69 8.58 19.62
N LEU A 38 -0.59 8.05 19.06
CA LEU A 38 -0.02 8.51 17.80
C LEU A 38 -0.99 8.27 16.64
N MET A 39 -1.57 7.07 16.54
CA MET A 39 -2.61 6.73 15.58
C MET A 39 -3.83 7.68 15.67
N ALA A 40 -4.31 7.97 16.88
CA ALA A 40 -5.42 8.91 17.06
C ALA A 40 -5.07 10.33 16.60
N ALA A 41 -3.83 10.78 16.84
CA ALA A 41 -3.34 12.06 16.35
C ALA A 41 -3.26 12.09 14.82
N GLU A 42 -2.75 11.04 14.19
CA GLU A 42 -2.68 10.93 12.72
C GLU A 42 -4.05 10.93 12.07
N VAL A 43 -5.04 10.23 12.65
CA VAL A 43 -6.42 10.26 12.16
C VAL A 43 -7.00 11.67 12.28
N ALA A 44 -6.82 12.34 13.43
CA ALA A 44 -7.32 13.70 13.63
C ALA A 44 -6.67 14.71 12.67
N VAL A 45 -5.34 14.67 12.53
CA VAL A 45 -4.61 15.55 11.60
C VAL A 45 -4.94 15.20 10.15
N GLY A 46 -5.02 13.92 9.81
CA GLY A 46 -5.39 13.43 8.48
C GLY A 46 -6.78 13.92 8.06
N LEU A 47 -7.77 13.89 8.95
CA LEU A 47 -9.12 14.38 8.68
C LEU A 47 -9.18 15.91 8.59
N THR A 48 -8.42 16.64 9.41
CA THR A 48 -8.40 18.11 9.37
C THR A 48 -7.68 18.67 8.14
N VAL A 49 -6.60 18.02 7.70
CA VAL A 49 -5.78 18.43 6.55
C VAL A 49 -6.27 17.78 5.24
N GLY A 50 -7.14 16.77 5.31
CA GLY A 50 -7.59 16.00 4.15
C GLY A 50 -6.50 15.11 3.55
N SER A 51 -5.55 14.64 4.38
CA SER A 51 -4.40 13.86 3.92
C SER A 51 -4.66 12.35 4.00
N LEU A 52 -4.86 11.72 2.83
CA LEU A 52 -4.98 10.26 2.75
C LEU A 52 -3.69 9.53 3.17
N ALA A 53 -2.54 10.18 3.06
CA ALA A 53 -1.26 9.60 3.49
C ALA A 53 -1.24 9.37 5.01
N LEU A 54 -1.71 10.34 5.80
CA LEU A 54 -1.78 10.19 7.27
C LEU A 54 -2.81 9.13 7.69
N ILE A 55 -3.94 9.05 6.98
CA ILE A 55 -4.94 8.01 7.23
C ILE A 55 -4.39 6.62 6.90
N SER A 56 -3.60 6.50 5.83
CA SER A 56 -2.94 5.24 5.47
C SER A 56 -1.91 4.83 6.52
N ASP A 57 -1.09 5.76 7.02
CA ASP A 57 -0.10 5.47 8.06
C ASP A 57 -0.76 4.99 9.37
N ALA A 58 -1.82 5.68 9.81
CA ALA A 58 -2.62 5.26 10.96
C ALA A 58 -3.20 3.84 10.80
N ALA A 59 -3.64 3.48 9.58
CA ALA A 59 -4.13 2.13 9.29
C ALA A 59 -3.02 1.07 9.37
N HIS A 60 -1.78 1.40 8.96
CA HIS A 60 -0.63 0.51 9.11
C HIS A 60 -0.28 0.28 10.58
N LEU A 61 -0.26 1.34 11.38
CA LEU A 61 -0.01 1.22 12.82
C LEU A 61 -1.07 0.33 13.48
N LEU A 62 -2.34 0.47 13.08
CA LEU A 62 -3.42 -0.39 13.57
C LEU A 62 -3.19 -1.85 13.19
N ALA A 63 -2.87 -2.13 11.93
CA ALA A 63 -2.58 -3.49 11.46
C ALA A 63 -1.39 -4.11 12.20
N ALA A 64 -0.33 -3.34 12.45
CA ALA A 64 0.86 -3.79 13.18
C ALA A 64 0.53 -4.13 14.64
N VAL A 65 -0.25 -3.29 15.32
CA VAL A 65 -0.70 -3.53 16.70
C VAL A 65 -1.57 -4.79 16.79
N LEU A 66 -2.55 -4.94 15.89
CA LEU A 66 -3.42 -6.12 15.86
C LEU A 66 -2.64 -7.40 15.55
N GLY A 67 -1.67 -7.32 14.63
CA GLY A 67 -0.78 -8.44 14.31
C GLY A 67 0.10 -8.86 15.48
N TYR A 68 0.68 -7.88 16.18
CA TYR A 68 1.48 -8.12 17.39
C TYR A 68 0.66 -8.78 18.51
N GLU A 69 -0.53 -8.24 18.81
CA GLU A 69 -1.46 -8.82 19.78
C GLU A 69 -1.85 -10.26 19.42
N ALA A 70 -2.19 -10.50 18.15
CA ALA A 70 -2.56 -11.83 17.67
C ALA A 70 -1.39 -12.83 17.79
N ALA A 71 -0.16 -12.40 17.52
CA ALA A 71 1.04 -13.22 17.67
C ALA A 71 1.31 -13.59 19.14
N ILE A 72 1.17 -12.64 20.08
CA ILE A 72 1.33 -12.91 21.52
C ILE A 72 0.27 -13.88 22.01
N ARG A 73 -1.00 -13.68 21.64
CA ARG A 73 -2.12 -14.56 22.05
C ARG A 73 -1.99 -15.97 21.49
N LEU A 74 -1.22 -16.19 20.43
CA LEU A 74 -0.93 -17.52 19.93
C LEU A 74 0.03 -18.30 20.85
N ILE A 75 0.97 -17.58 21.50
CA ILE A 75 1.97 -18.15 22.40
C ILE A 75 1.38 -18.41 23.79
N ASP A 76 0.65 -17.44 24.34
CA ASP A 76 -0.05 -17.55 25.63
C ASP A 76 -1.55 -17.23 25.46
N PRO A 77 -2.40 -18.22 25.11
CA PRO A 77 -3.80 -17.98 24.79
C PRO A 77 -4.58 -17.62 26.06
N PRO A 78 -5.11 -16.39 26.18
CA PRO A 78 -5.99 -16.04 27.29
C PRO A 78 -7.29 -16.86 27.20
N GLN A 79 -8.03 -16.98 28.31
CA GLN A 79 -9.36 -17.59 28.27
C GLN A 79 -10.32 -16.68 27.50
N VAL A 80 -10.46 -16.95 26.20
CA VAL A 80 -11.35 -16.20 25.33
C VAL A 80 -12.77 -16.70 25.51
N GLN A 81 -13.69 -15.82 25.88
CA GLN A 81 -15.12 -16.13 25.83
C GLN A 81 -15.53 -16.16 24.36
N GLY A 82 -15.79 -17.35 23.81
CA GLY A 82 -16.18 -17.50 22.40
C GLY A 82 -17.49 -16.77 22.03
N GLY A 83 -18.32 -16.43 23.02
CA GLY A 83 -19.58 -15.72 22.85
C GLY A 83 -19.41 -14.32 22.24
N PRO A 84 -18.64 -13.41 22.88
CA PRO A 84 -18.29 -12.10 22.31
C PRO A 84 -17.72 -12.15 20.90
N VAL A 85 -16.79 -13.09 20.61
CA VAL A 85 -16.17 -13.24 19.28
C VAL A 85 -17.19 -13.63 18.22
N LEU A 86 -18.07 -14.59 18.54
CA LEU A 86 -19.12 -15.00 17.62
C LEU A 86 -20.12 -13.86 17.37
N LEU A 87 -20.49 -13.12 18.42
CA LEU A 87 -21.45 -12.01 18.31
C LEU A 87 -20.90 -10.87 17.44
N THR A 88 -19.65 -10.46 17.65
CA THR A 88 -19.02 -9.40 16.84
C THR A 88 -18.85 -9.84 15.39
N ALA A 89 -18.46 -11.09 15.15
CA ALA A 89 -18.34 -11.63 13.79
C ALA A 89 -19.68 -11.67 13.05
N LEU A 90 -20.76 -12.13 13.70
CA LEU A 90 -22.11 -12.12 13.12
C LEU A 90 -22.60 -10.70 12.85
N GLY A 91 -22.30 -9.75 13.73
CA GLY A 91 -22.56 -8.33 13.51
C GLY A 91 -21.85 -7.80 12.26
N GLY A 92 -20.56 -8.14 12.10
CA GLY A 92 -19.77 -7.80 10.92
C GLY A 92 -20.35 -8.38 9.63
N VAL A 93 -20.73 -9.66 9.62
CA VAL A 93 -21.44 -10.30 8.49
C VAL A 93 -22.73 -9.53 8.15
N ALA A 94 -23.53 -9.17 9.15
CA ALA A 94 -24.79 -8.45 8.92
C ALA A 94 -24.56 -7.06 8.31
N VAL A 95 -23.63 -6.28 8.86
CA VAL A 95 -23.25 -4.96 8.32
C VAL A 95 -22.77 -5.07 6.88
N ASN A 96 -21.94 -6.07 6.58
CA ASN A 96 -21.39 -6.27 5.25
C ASN A 96 -22.46 -6.67 4.23
N ILE A 97 -23.41 -7.55 4.60
CA ILE A 97 -24.57 -7.86 3.76
C ILE A 97 -25.42 -6.61 3.48
N ILE A 98 -25.61 -5.74 4.48
CA ILE A 98 -26.33 -4.47 4.30
C ILE A 98 -25.57 -3.57 3.31
N ALA A 99 -24.25 -3.42 3.46
CA ALA A 99 -23.42 -2.63 2.56
C ALA A 99 -23.50 -3.15 1.11
N VAL A 100 -23.40 -4.47 0.90
CA VAL A 100 -23.56 -5.09 -0.42
C VAL A 100 -24.93 -4.78 -1.01
N ARG A 101 -26.01 -4.90 -0.21
CA ARG A 101 -27.38 -4.58 -0.68
C ARG A 101 -27.53 -3.12 -1.08
N LEU A 102 -26.91 -2.19 -0.34
CA LEU A 102 -26.95 -0.76 -0.66
C LEU A 102 -26.19 -0.48 -1.97
N ILE A 103 -25.02 -1.08 -2.17
CA ILE A 103 -24.22 -0.92 -3.39
C ILE A 103 -24.92 -1.52 -4.60
N VAL A 104 -25.46 -2.75 -4.50
CA VAL A 104 -26.17 -3.41 -5.61
C VAL A 104 -27.39 -2.59 -6.07
N LYS A 105 -27.99 -1.80 -5.18
CA LYS A 105 -29.10 -0.90 -5.48
C LYS A 105 -28.64 0.44 -6.10
N ALA A 106 -27.38 0.82 -5.92
CA ALA A 106 -26.77 2.04 -6.44
C ALA A 106 -25.89 1.75 -7.68
N ASN A 107 -26.52 1.73 -8.86
CA ASN A 107 -25.93 1.83 -10.22
C ASN A 107 -24.62 1.07 -10.56
N ARG A 108 -24.68 0.11 -11.49
CA ARG A 108 -23.63 -0.89 -11.76
C ARG A 108 -22.52 -0.52 -12.77
N THR A 109 -22.37 0.73 -13.17
CA THR A 109 -21.57 1.09 -14.36
C THR A 109 -20.22 1.76 -14.09
N SER A 110 -19.69 1.73 -12.86
CA SER A 110 -18.36 2.30 -12.57
C SER A 110 -17.41 1.26 -11.99
N LEU A 111 -16.14 1.33 -12.41
CA LEU A 111 -15.04 0.52 -11.88
C LEU A 111 -14.91 0.65 -10.34
N ASN A 112 -15.33 1.79 -9.79
CA ASN A 112 -15.33 2.03 -8.35
C ASN A 112 -16.33 1.13 -7.60
N VAL A 113 -17.46 0.78 -8.22
CA VAL A 113 -18.45 -0.15 -7.64
C VAL A 113 -17.93 -1.58 -7.66
N GLU A 114 -17.23 -1.99 -8.72
CA GLU A 114 -16.59 -3.30 -8.80
C GLU A 114 -15.51 -3.46 -7.72
N GLY A 115 -14.66 -2.44 -7.56
CA GLY A 115 -13.65 -2.41 -6.49
C GLY A 115 -14.26 -2.47 -5.09
N ALA A 116 -15.31 -1.68 -4.84
CA ALA A 116 -16.02 -1.70 -3.56
C ALA A 116 -16.71 -3.06 -3.29
N PHE A 117 -17.26 -3.71 -4.33
CA PHE A 117 -17.87 -5.03 -4.19
C PHE A 117 -16.84 -6.11 -3.84
N GLN A 118 -15.68 -6.12 -4.51
CA GLN A 118 -14.59 -7.05 -4.20
C GLN A 118 -14.05 -6.86 -2.78
N HIS A 119 -13.98 -5.61 -2.31
CA HIS A 119 -13.61 -5.29 -0.94
C HIS A 119 -14.61 -5.88 0.07
N LEU A 120 -15.91 -5.63 -0.11
CA LEU A 120 -16.97 -6.17 0.74
C LEU A 120 -16.98 -7.71 0.76
N LEU A 121 -16.71 -8.34 -0.39
CA LEU A 121 -16.63 -9.80 -0.47
C LEU A 121 -15.47 -10.37 0.35
N ASN A 122 -14.30 -9.74 0.33
CA ASN A 122 -13.17 -10.13 1.17
C ASN A 122 -13.49 -9.99 2.65
N ASP A 123 -14.12 -8.89 3.05
CA ASP A 123 -14.55 -8.66 4.43
C ASP A 123 -15.57 -9.71 4.89
N LEU A 124 -16.45 -10.16 3.98
CA LEU A 124 -17.47 -11.15 4.29
C LEU A 124 -16.84 -12.51 4.58
N TRP A 125 -15.84 -12.90 3.79
CA TRP A 125 -15.05 -14.11 4.05
C TRP A 125 -14.29 -14.01 5.37
N ALA A 126 -13.72 -12.84 5.68
CA ALA A 126 -13.02 -12.60 6.94
C ALA A 126 -13.97 -12.79 8.14
N PHE A 127 -15.12 -12.12 8.16
CA PHE A 127 -16.09 -12.25 9.25
C PHE A 127 -16.69 -13.66 9.34
N THR A 128 -16.88 -14.34 8.22
CA THR A 128 -17.36 -15.74 8.21
C THR A 128 -16.33 -16.68 8.85
N ALA A 129 -15.05 -16.50 8.52
CA ALA A 129 -13.97 -17.28 9.14
C ALA A 129 -13.85 -16.99 10.65
N THR A 130 -13.98 -15.73 11.06
CA THR A 130 -14.00 -15.35 12.49
C THR A 130 -15.21 -15.92 13.22
N ALA A 131 -16.40 -15.93 12.61
CA ALA A 131 -17.59 -16.55 13.17
C ALA A 131 -17.41 -18.06 13.33
N ALA A 132 -16.84 -18.74 12.33
CA ALA A 132 -16.52 -20.16 12.41
C ALA A 132 -15.52 -20.46 13.54
N ALA A 133 -14.48 -19.63 13.70
CA ALA A 133 -13.53 -19.74 14.80
C ALA A 133 -14.20 -19.57 16.17
N GLY A 134 -15.04 -18.54 16.35
CA GLY A 134 -15.81 -18.34 17.58
C GLY A 134 -16.73 -19.52 17.90
N LEU A 135 -17.37 -20.11 16.88
CA LEU A 135 -18.18 -21.31 17.04
C LEU A 135 -17.34 -22.54 17.45
N VAL A 136 -16.15 -22.72 16.87
CA VAL A 136 -15.21 -23.78 17.26
C VAL A 136 -14.77 -23.62 18.72
N VAL A 137 -14.48 -22.39 19.16
CA VAL A 137 -14.15 -22.11 20.57
C VAL A 137 -15.31 -22.51 21.49
N LEU A 138 -16.55 -22.16 21.12
CA LEU A 138 -17.74 -22.47 21.92
C LEU A 138 -18.03 -23.98 22.00
N LEU A 139 -17.82 -24.72 20.91
CA LEU A 139 -18.14 -26.15 20.84
C LEU A 139 -17.03 -27.04 21.39
N THR A 140 -15.76 -26.67 21.20
CA THR A 140 -14.60 -27.54 21.51
C THR A 140 -13.73 -27.02 22.65
N GLY A 141 -13.91 -25.76 23.06
CA GLY A 141 -13.02 -25.10 24.01
C GLY A 141 -11.62 -24.79 23.46
N PHE A 142 -11.39 -24.95 22.16
CA PHE A 142 -10.09 -24.71 21.53
C PHE A 142 -9.78 -23.21 21.43
N THR A 143 -9.21 -22.64 22.48
CA THR A 143 -8.93 -21.20 22.63
C THR A 143 -7.95 -20.63 21.59
N ARG A 144 -7.15 -21.46 20.93
CA ARG A 144 -6.21 -21.03 19.87
C ARG A 144 -6.89 -20.67 18.55
N ALA A 145 -8.17 -20.99 18.36
CA ALA A 145 -8.90 -20.60 17.16
C ALA A 145 -9.06 -19.06 17.03
N ASP A 146 -9.16 -18.34 18.14
CA ASP A 146 -9.31 -16.87 18.15
C ASP A 146 -8.05 -16.11 17.64
N PRO A 147 -6.83 -16.40 18.14
CA PRO A 147 -5.61 -15.80 17.58
C PRO A 147 -5.41 -16.13 16.09
N LEU A 148 -5.75 -17.35 15.65
CA LEU A 148 -5.66 -17.74 14.24
C LEU A 148 -6.62 -16.94 13.35
N ALA A 149 -7.86 -16.74 13.81
CA ALA A 149 -8.82 -15.89 13.12
C ALA A 149 -8.35 -14.43 13.07
N SER A 150 -7.77 -13.93 14.17
CA SER A 150 -7.20 -12.58 14.22
C SER A 150 -6.04 -12.39 13.24
N LEU A 151 -5.12 -13.37 13.15
CA LEU A 151 -4.04 -13.36 12.16
C LEU A 151 -4.55 -13.40 10.72
N LEU A 152 -5.60 -14.17 10.46
CA LEU A 152 -6.26 -14.19 9.15
C LEU A 152 -6.82 -12.81 8.80
N VAL A 153 -7.53 -12.16 9.73
CA VAL A 153 -8.05 -10.80 9.53
C VAL A 153 -6.91 -9.82 9.24
N VAL A 154 -5.83 -9.84 10.03
CA VAL A 154 -4.66 -8.99 9.81
C VAL A 154 -4.03 -9.23 8.44
N ALA A 155 -3.89 -10.49 8.02
CA ALA A 155 -3.36 -10.83 6.70
C ALA A 155 -4.26 -10.32 5.55
N LEU A 156 -5.58 -10.41 5.70
CA LEU A 156 -6.54 -9.91 4.72
C LEU A 156 -6.52 -8.36 4.66
N MET A 157 -6.44 -7.69 5.81
CA MET A 157 -6.26 -6.24 5.88
C MET A 157 -4.96 -5.80 5.20
N ALA A 158 -3.84 -6.48 5.48
CA ALA A 158 -2.55 -6.18 4.88
C ALA A 158 -2.57 -6.38 3.35
N LYS A 159 -3.20 -7.45 2.86
CA LYS A 159 -3.38 -7.69 1.42
C LYS A 159 -4.17 -6.56 0.75
N ALA A 160 -5.23 -6.09 1.41
CA ALA A 160 -6.05 -4.99 0.90
C ALA A 160 -5.27 -3.66 0.88
N GLY A 161 -4.57 -3.33 1.97
CA GLY A 161 -3.71 -2.13 2.06
C GLY A 161 -2.63 -2.10 0.98
N TYR A 162 -1.89 -3.21 0.85
CA TYR A 162 -0.83 -3.34 -0.15
C TYR A 162 -1.32 -3.10 -1.59
N ALA A 163 -2.53 -3.55 -1.93
CA ALA A 163 -3.09 -3.34 -3.26
C ALA A 163 -3.33 -1.84 -3.56
N LEU A 164 -3.82 -1.07 -2.58
CA LEU A 164 -4.08 0.36 -2.70
C LEU A 164 -2.78 1.18 -2.76
N GLU A 165 -1.83 0.85 -1.90
CA GLU A 165 -0.52 1.51 -1.89
C GLU A 165 0.22 1.28 -3.20
N ARG A 166 0.21 0.05 -3.72
CA ARG A 166 0.93 -0.29 -4.94
C ARG A 166 0.48 0.57 -6.13
N GLU A 167 -0.80 0.92 -6.23
CA GLU A 167 -1.26 1.82 -7.30
C GLU A 167 -0.73 3.25 -7.11
N SER A 168 -0.70 3.76 -5.88
CA SER A 168 -0.08 5.05 -5.57
C SER A 168 1.43 5.06 -5.85
N TRP A 169 2.12 3.96 -5.53
CA TRP A 169 3.54 3.80 -5.84
C TRP A 169 3.83 3.86 -7.34
N LYS A 170 2.96 3.29 -8.18
CA LYS A 170 3.12 3.41 -9.65
C LYS A 170 3.03 4.85 -10.12
N VAL A 171 2.12 5.63 -9.54
CA VAL A 171 2.01 7.07 -9.84
C VAL A 171 3.28 7.81 -9.38
N LEU A 172 3.76 7.54 -8.17
CA LEU A 172 4.98 8.15 -7.62
C LEU A 172 6.25 7.77 -8.40
N LEU A 173 6.30 6.55 -8.93
CA LEU A 173 7.41 6.05 -9.74
C LEU A 173 7.28 6.45 -11.23
N GLU A 174 6.32 7.31 -11.58
CA GLU A 174 6.05 7.77 -12.93
C GLU A 174 5.89 6.60 -13.93
N ALA A 175 5.26 5.50 -13.47
CA ALA A 175 5.05 4.32 -14.29
C ALA A 175 3.95 4.56 -15.34
N ALA A 176 4.12 3.92 -16.51
CA ALA A 176 3.10 3.89 -17.54
C ALA A 176 1.83 3.18 -17.05
N PRO A 177 0.63 3.63 -17.45
CA PRO A 177 -0.63 2.94 -17.17
C PRO A 177 -0.63 1.50 -17.70
N ALA A 178 -1.30 0.58 -17.01
CA ALA A 178 -1.29 -0.84 -17.36
C ALA A 178 -1.96 -1.17 -18.71
N ASP A 179 -2.83 -0.29 -19.19
CA ASP A 179 -3.56 -0.38 -20.45
C ASP A 179 -2.83 0.26 -21.64
N LEU A 180 -1.74 1.00 -21.39
CA LEU A 180 -0.93 1.64 -22.42
C LEU A 180 0.43 0.98 -22.52
N ASP A 181 0.73 0.43 -23.70
CA ASP A 181 2.03 -0.16 -24.02
C ASP A 181 2.93 0.89 -24.70
N PRO A 182 3.99 1.39 -24.03
CA PRO A 182 4.88 2.40 -24.60
C PRO A 182 5.61 1.92 -25.85
N GLU A 183 5.93 0.62 -25.96
CA GLU A 183 6.62 0.09 -27.13
C GLU A 183 5.70 0.09 -28.35
N ARG A 184 4.46 -0.34 -28.16
CA ARG A 184 3.44 -0.33 -29.22
C ARG A 184 3.11 1.09 -29.67
N ILE A 185 2.85 2.01 -28.74
CA ILE A 185 2.57 3.42 -29.05
C ILE A 185 3.77 4.05 -29.75
N GLY A 186 4.99 3.77 -29.27
CA GLY A 186 6.22 4.26 -29.89
C GLY A 186 6.42 3.77 -31.32
N ALA A 187 6.17 2.49 -31.57
CA ALA A 187 6.23 1.91 -32.92
C ALA A 187 5.20 2.54 -33.86
N GLU A 188 3.97 2.77 -33.38
CA GLU A 188 2.93 3.42 -34.17
C GLU A 188 3.29 4.86 -34.52
N LEU A 189 3.71 5.67 -33.54
CA LEU A 189 4.16 7.04 -33.74
C LEU A 189 5.35 7.12 -34.71
N ALA A 190 6.32 6.20 -34.59
CA ALA A 190 7.48 6.13 -35.48
C ALA A 190 7.11 5.77 -36.92
N SER A 191 6.02 5.01 -37.12
CA SER A 191 5.53 4.63 -38.45
C SER A 191 4.69 5.73 -39.14
N TRP A 192 4.36 6.81 -38.43
CA TRP A 192 3.44 7.83 -38.93
C TRP A 192 3.97 8.59 -40.15
N PRO A 193 3.14 8.88 -41.18
CA PRO A 193 3.58 9.59 -42.38
C PRO A 193 4.18 10.96 -42.12
N GLY A 194 5.51 11.09 -42.27
CA GLY A 194 6.25 12.34 -42.06
C GLY A 194 7.18 12.30 -40.86
N VAL A 195 7.05 11.29 -39.99
CA VAL A 195 8.00 11.01 -38.91
C VAL A 195 9.22 10.29 -39.50
N ALA A 196 10.39 10.84 -39.26
CA ALA A 196 11.69 10.25 -39.57
C ALA A 196 12.25 9.41 -38.40
N GLY A 197 11.84 9.73 -37.18
CA GLY A 197 12.22 8.99 -35.97
C GLY A 197 11.53 9.51 -34.72
N LEU A 198 11.58 8.71 -33.66
CA LEU A 198 11.03 9.00 -32.35
C LEU A 198 12.11 8.76 -31.28
N ARG A 199 12.26 9.69 -30.33
CA ARG A 199 13.23 9.59 -29.24
C ARG A 199 12.61 10.06 -27.92
N HIS A 200 13.20 9.61 -26.81
CA HIS A 200 12.81 10.01 -25.46
C HIS A 200 11.30 9.89 -25.20
N LEU A 201 10.67 8.84 -25.74
CA LEU A 201 9.27 8.56 -25.46
C LEU A 201 9.15 8.16 -23.99
N HIS A 202 8.37 8.92 -23.25
CA HIS A 202 8.05 8.66 -21.87
C HIS A 202 6.53 8.77 -21.69
N ILE A 203 5.94 7.78 -21.04
CA ILE A 203 4.51 7.72 -20.74
C ILE A 203 4.39 7.43 -19.25
N TRP A 204 3.63 8.24 -18.54
CA TRP A 204 3.45 8.13 -17.10
C TRP A 204 2.03 8.50 -16.70
N THR A 205 1.70 8.26 -15.43
CA THR A 205 0.41 8.62 -14.85
C THR A 205 0.61 9.76 -13.86
N ILE A 206 -0.10 10.89 -14.03
CA ILE A 206 0.00 12.03 -13.09
C ILE A 206 -0.87 11.78 -11.85
N THR A 207 -2.09 11.29 -12.07
CA THR A 207 -3.04 10.87 -11.03
C THR A 207 -3.94 9.78 -11.61
N SER A 208 -4.73 9.11 -10.77
CA SER A 208 -5.58 7.99 -11.17
C SER A 208 -6.43 8.35 -12.41
N GLY A 209 -6.21 7.61 -13.51
CA GLY A 209 -6.91 7.79 -14.78
C GLY A 209 -6.49 8.99 -15.62
N TYR A 210 -5.36 9.64 -15.30
CA TYR A 210 -4.83 10.79 -16.07
C TYR A 210 -3.44 10.47 -16.65
N PRO A 211 -3.38 9.82 -17.83
CA PRO A 211 -2.12 9.50 -18.49
C PRO A 211 -1.50 10.73 -19.17
N ALA A 212 -0.18 10.82 -19.12
CA ALA A 212 0.61 11.86 -19.75
C ALA A 212 1.73 11.26 -20.60
N LEU A 213 2.15 11.99 -21.64
CA LEU A 213 3.18 11.56 -22.58
C LEU A 213 4.12 12.71 -22.93
N SER A 214 5.41 12.41 -23.03
CA SER A 214 6.43 13.30 -23.57
C SER A 214 7.25 12.54 -24.60
N ALA A 215 7.52 13.16 -25.76
CA ALA A 215 8.37 12.55 -26.78
C ALA A 215 9.02 13.60 -27.68
N HIS A 216 10.13 13.21 -28.31
CA HIS A 216 10.80 13.99 -29.35
C HIS A 216 10.61 13.33 -30.71
N LEU A 217 9.87 14.02 -31.59
CA LEU A 217 9.61 13.65 -32.97
C LEU A 217 10.67 14.26 -33.90
N LEU A 218 11.32 13.42 -34.68
CA LEU A 218 12.12 13.85 -35.82
C LEU A 218 11.24 13.86 -37.07
N VAL A 219 11.16 15.00 -37.74
CA VAL A 219 10.29 15.24 -38.89
C VAL A 219 11.14 15.28 -40.15
N ARG A 220 10.69 14.56 -41.19
CA ARG A 220 11.37 14.55 -42.50
C ARG A 220 11.43 15.96 -43.09
N ASP A 221 12.51 16.26 -43.80
CA ASP A 221 12.74 17.57 -44.39
C ASP A 221 11.61 17.97 -45.36
N GLY A 222 11.22 19.25 -45.34
CA GLY A 222 10.15 19.79 -46.17
C GLY A 222 8.72 19.48 -45.68
N ARG A 223 8.56 18.83 -44.52
CA ARG A 223 7.25 18.63 -43.87
C ARG A 223 7.01 19.65 -42.76
N ASP A 224 5.77 20.06 -42.59
CA ASP A 224 5.36 20.97 -41.53
C ASP A 224 5.38 20.26 -40.16
N CYS A 225 6.31 20.66 -39.30
CA CYS A 225 6.42 20.19 -37.92
C CYS A 225 5.16 20.48 -37.10
N HIS A 226 4.55 21.64 -37.28
CA HIS A 226 3.39 22.06 -36.50
C HIS A 226 2.16 21.22 -36.84
N ALA A 227 1.89 21.04 -38.15
CA ALA A 227 0.78 20.21 -38.60
C ALA A 227 0.93 18.74 -38.17
N LEU A 228 2.14 18.17 -38.29
CA LEU A 228 2.41 16.80 -37.85
C LEU A 228 2.25 16.63 -36.34
N ARG A 229 2.77 17.58 -35.55
CA ARG A 229 2.63 17.60 -34.09
C ARG A 229 1.15 17.64 -33.68
N SER A 230 0.36 18.53 -34.28
CA SER A 230 -1.07 18.66 -33.98
C SER A 230 -1.83 17.38 -34.31
N ALA A 231 -1.59 16.80 -35.50
CA ALA A 231 -2.26 15.57 -35.91
C ALA A 231 -1.94 14.39 -34.97
N LEU A 232 -0.69 14.27 -34.52
CA LEU A 232 -0.29 13.23 -33.57
C LEU A 232 -0.84 13.47 -32.16
N GLN A 233 -0.92 14.72 -31.70
CA GLN A 233 -1.57 15.05 -30.43
C GLN A 233 -3.06 14.67 -30.45
N ASP A 234 -3.77 14.99 -31.53
CA ASP A 234 -5.18 14.65 -31.70
C ASP A 234 -5.39 13.12 -31.76
N HIS A 235 -4.48 12.41 -32.42
CA HIS A 235 -4.50 10.95 -32.47
C HIS A 235 -4.28 10.32 -31.08
N LEU A 236 -3.28 10.80 -30.32
CA LEU A 236 -3.03 10.32 -28.96
C LEU A 236 -4.22 10.56 -28.03
N ALA A 237 -4.90 11.69 -28.16
CA ALA A 237 -6.10 12.00 -27.39
C ALA A 237 -7.29 11.09 -27.75
N THR A 238 -7.48 10.79 -29.03
CA THR A 238 -8.65 10.04 -29.51
C THR A 238 -8.49 8.52 -29.45
N ALA A 239 -7.31 8.00 -29.80
CA ALA A 239 -7.05 6.55 -29.83
C ALA A 239 -6.63 5.99 -28.47
N TYR A 240 -5.91 6.79 -27.67
CA TYR A 240 -5.26 6.35 -26.43
C TYR A 240 -5.73 7.10 -25.17
N GLY A 241 -6.60 8.11 -25.31
CA GLY A 241 -7.06 8.91 -24.17
C GLY A 241 -5.99 9.80 -23.54
N ILE A 242 -4.83 9.98 -24.20
CA ILE A 242 -3.72 10.78 -23.71
C ILE A 242 -3.93 12.24 -24.14
N SER A 243 -4.67 12.99 -23.34
CA SER A 243 -4.92 14.42 -23.60
C SER A 243 -3.74 15.32 -23.21
N HIS A 244 -2.88 14.87 -22.27
CA HIS A 244 -1.71 15.60 -21.82
C HIS A 244 -0.44 15.08 -22.50
N ALA A 245 -0.26 15.43 -23.78
CA ALA A 245 0.88 15.02 -24.60
C ALA A 245 1.77 16.22 -25.00
N THR A 246 3.03 16.20 -24.57
CA THR A 246 4.07 17.17 -24.98
C THR A 246 4.95 16.54 -26.06
N LEU A 247 4.78 16.98 -27.30
CA LEU A 247 5.56 16.50 -28.44
C LEU A 247 6.52 17.59 -28.90
N GLN A 248 7.82 17.41 -28.63
CA GLN A 248 8.87 18.25 -29.17
C GLN A 248 9.16 17.83 -30.61
N THR A 249 9.34 18.78 -31.53
CA THR A 249 9.66 18.49 -32.93
C THR A 249 11.03 19.03 -33.32
N GLY A 250 11.81 18.22 -34.03
CA GLY A 250 13.05 18.63 -34.70
C GLY A 250 13.12 18.09 -36.12
N HIS A 251 13.94 18.69 -36.98
CA HIS A 251 14.20 18.18 -38.33
C HIS A 251 15.43 17.29 -38.34
N THR A 252 15.51 16.40 -39.33
CA THR A 252 16.65 15.49 -39.56
C THR A 252 17.98 16.19 -39.91
N GLN A 253 18.02 17.52 -40.01
CA GLN A 253 19.18 18.31 -40.47
C GLN A 253 20.13 18.81 -39.36
N HIS A 254 20.33 18.08 -38.26
CA HIS A 254 21.48 18.32 -37.37
C HIS A 254 22.35 17.05 -37.24
N PRO A 255 23.39 16.92 -38.07
CA PRO A 255 24.40 15.87 -37.95
C PRO A 255 25.42 16.17 -36.82
N GLU A 256 24.97 16.59 -35.64
CA GLU A 256 25.83 16.87 -34.47
C GLU A 256 25.37 16.12 -33.20
N ALA A 257 24.91 14.88 -33.36
CA ALA A 257 24.80 13.92 -32.25
C ALA A 257 25.17 12.49 -32.68
N LEU A 258 26.05 12.38 -33.69
CA LEU A 258 26.76 11.16 -34.02
C LEU A 258 27.98 11.10 -33.08
N GLU A 259 27.97 10.13 -32.16
CA GLU A 259 29.09 9.70 -31.29
C GLU A 259 29.46 10.57 -30.06
N GLY A 260 28.98 10.17 -28.87
CA GLY A 260 29.58 10.52 -27.57
C GLY A 260 28.62 10.43 -26.36
N PRO A 261 29.06 9.91 -25.19
CA PRO A 261 28.27 10.01 -23.96
C PRO A 261 28.36 11.44 -23.43
N VAL A 262 27.28 12.20 -23.51
CA VAL A 262 27.17 13.47 -22.78
C VAL A 262 26.14 13.28 -21.68
N HIS A 263 26.57 12.62 -20.61
CA HIS A 263 26.09 13.03 -19.30
C HIS A 263 26.23 14.56 -19.25
N CYS A 264 25.16 15.28 -18.96
CA CYS A 264 25.26 16.67 -18.55
C CYS A 264 26.19 16.71 -17.32
N ALA A 265 27.46 17.07 -17.49
CA ALA A 265 28.43 17.13 -16.40
C ALA A 265 28.14 18.28 -15.41
N ALA A 266 27.13 19.12 -15.67
CA ALA A 266 26.63 20.10 -14.70
C ALA A 266 25.17 20.52 -15.02
N PRO A 267 24.15 20.02 -14.29
CA PRO A 267 22.82 20.61 -14.32
C PRO A 267 22.79 21.79 -13.34
N ARG A 268 23.47 22.89 -13.65
CA ARG A 268 23.35 24.12 -12.83
C ARG A 268 23.35 25.36 -13.74
N GLY A 269 22.15 25.81 -14.08
CA GLY A 269 21.95 27.23 -14.37
C GLY A 269 22.21 28.02 -13.08
N THR A 270 22.95 29.12 -13.17
CA THR A 270 23.18 30.01 -12.03
C THR A 270 21.84 30.58 -11.56
N THR A 271 21.52 30.40 -10.28
CA THR A 271 20.38 31.08 -9.65
C THR A 271 20.60 32.58 -9.75
N HIS A 272 19.70 33.28 -10.43
CA HIS A 272 19.64 34.73 -10.35
C HIS A 272 19.17 35.10 -8.94
N HIS A 273 19.99 35.88 -8.23
CA HIS A 273 19.64 36.51 -6.95
C HIS A 273 18.70 37.69 -7.17
#